data_AF-R7D021-F1
#
_entry.id   AF-R7D021-F1
#
_cell.length_a   1.000
_cell.length_b   1.000
_cell.length_c   1.000
_cell.angle_alpha   90.00
_cell.angle_beta   90.00
_cell.angle_gamma   90.00
#
_symmetry.space_group_name_H-M   'P 1'
#
loop_
_entity.id
_entity.type
_entity.pdbx_description
1 polymer ?
#
loop_
_entity_poly.entity_id
_entity_poly.type
_entity_poly.pdbx_seq_one_letter_code
_entity_poly.pdbx_strand_id
1 'polypeptide(L)'
;MIILGHISGWIGKELIELLSCIYLYIPLLLSWFIILLRNNSLKRGISILSTIGLLLLLVYYTSDLAKEYIIGVESSEYSKAVGMSAAILVFSLCLFRSRSLLLITLLEGILLYFMLPLLKVIIIFDILYGGILAVIVYFLFILLDYKLSSQKATWITERYTRSGYAISDIFFLGNILILTGFVQLIGVLWKLSGF
;
A
#
# COMPACT_ATOMS: atom_id res chain seq x y z
N MET A 1 31.11 -10.63 17.73
CA MET A 1 30.18 -11.76 17.50
C MET A 1 28.87 -11.63 18.29
N ILE A 2 28.84 -10.99 19.46
CA ILE A 2 27.61 -10.78 20.27
C ILE A 2 26.65 -9.75 19.63
N ILE A 3 27.20 -8.71 18.99
CA ILE A 3 26.40 -7.64 18.35
C ILE A 3 25.59 -8.16 17.14
N LEU A 4 26.17 -9.05 16.32
CA LEU A 4 25.46 -9.64 15.18
C LEU A 4 24.32 -10.60 15.59
N GLY A 5 24.47 -11.33 16.69
CA GLY A 5 23.41 -12.20 17.22
C GLY A 5 22.22 -11.43 17.82
N HIS A 6 22.49 -10.25 18.38
CA HIS A 6 21.44 -9.37 18.89
C HIS A 6 20.69 -8.66 17.75
N ILE A 7 21.41 -8.24 16.71
CA ILE A 7 20.83 -7.64 15.49
C ILE A 7 20.02 -8.68 14.70
N SER A 8 20.48 -9.93 14.59
CA SER A 8 19.72 -11.00 13.91
C SER A 8 18.44 -11.38 14.65
N GLY A 9 18.45 -11.36 15.98
CA GLY A 9 17.25 -11.57 16.80
C GLY A 9 16.23 -10.43 16.69
N TRP A 10 16.71 -9.18 16.63
CA TRP A 10 15.86 -8.00 16.48
C TRP A 10 15.23 -7.91 15.09
N ILE A 11 16.05 -8.01 14.04
CA ILE A 11 15.57 -8.04 12.64
C ILE A 11 14.65 -9.23 12.42
N GLY A 12 14.97 -10.40 13.00
CA GLY A 12 14.13 -11.59 12.90
C GLY A 12 12.75 -11.39 13.50
N LYS A 13 12.65 -10.78 14.69
CA LYS A 13 11.38 -10.53 15.37
C LYS A 13 10.52 -9.51 14.61
N GLU A 14 11.11 -8.39 14.19
CA GLU A 14 10.41 -7.36 13.41
C GLU A 14 9.93 -7.88 12.05
N LEU A 15 10.74 -8.71 11.38
CA LEU A 15 10.39 -9.28 10.08
C LEU A 15 9.32 -10.36 10.19
N ILE A 16 9.35 -11.18 11.25
CA ILE A 16 8.27 -12.12 11.58
C ILE A 16 6.97 -11.36 11.86
N GLU A 17 7.04 -10.25 12.59
CA GLU A 17 5.89 -9.43 12.93
C GLU A 17 5.29 -8.75 11.69
N LEU A 18 6.14 -8.22 10.81
CA LEU A 18 5.75 -7.68 9.50
C LEU A 18 5.06 -8.77 8.64
N LEU A 19 5.59 -9.99 8.62
CA LEU A 19 5.01 -11.12 7.88
C LEU A 19 3.74 -11.71 8.54
N SER A 20 3.57 -11.53 9.86
CA SER A 20 2.45 -12.11 10.61
C SER A 20 1.09 -11.52 10.24
N CYS A 21 1.07 -10.30 9.71
CA CYS A 21 -0.15 -9.65 9.22
C CYS A 21 -0.42 -9.99 7.75
N ILE A 22 -0.57 -11.29 7.45
CA ILE A 22 -0.67 -11.81 6.07
C ILE A 22 -1.82 -11.19 5.27
N TYR A 23 -2.90 -10.82 5.97
CA TYR A 23 -4.08 -10.18 5.39
C TYR A 23 -3.77 -8.78 4.84
N LEU A 24 -2.72 -8.11 5.32
CA LEU A 24 -2.34 -6.78 4.84
C LEU A 24 -1.87 -6.79 3.38
N TYR A 25 -1.37 -7.94 2.92
CA TYR A 25 -0.75 -8.11 1.60
C TYR A 25 -1.75 -8.54 0.52
N ILE A 26 -3.02 -8.80 0.86
CA ILE A 26 -4.02 -9.25 -0.12
C ILE A 26 -4.23 -8.23 -1.25
N PRO A 27 -4.43 -6.92 -0.97
CA PRO A 27 -4.52 -5.91 -2.02
C PRO A 27 -3.22 -5.79 -2.81
N LEU A 28 -2.07 -5.98 -2.15
CA LEU A 28 -0.78 -5.95 -2.82
C LEU A 28 -0.62 -7.06 -3.87
N LEU A 29 -0.99 -8.30 -3.50
CA LEU A 29 -0.95 -9.44 -4.40
C LEU A 29 -1.92 -9.27 -5.56
N LEU A 30 -3.12 -8.74 -5.30
CA LEU A 30 -4.10 -8.40 -6.34
C LEU A 30 -3.56 -7.31 -7.29
N SER A 31 -3.01 -6.21 -6.76
CA SER A 31 -2.36 -5.14 -7.54
C SER A 31 -1.28 -5.70 -8.46
N TRP A 32 -0.40 -6.54 -7.91
CA TRP A 32 0.68 -7.15 -8.65
C TRP A 32 0.17 -8.07 -9.77
N PHE A 33 -0.81 -8.92 -9.47
CA PHE A 33 -1.42 -9.82 -10.44
C PHE A 33 -2.07 -9.04 -11.59
N ILE A 34 -2.86 -8.01 -11.28
CA ILE A 34 -3.53 -7.20 -12.29
C ILE A 34 -2.53 -6.48 -13.20
N ILE A 35 -1.39 -6.04 -12.66
CA ILE A 35 -0.37 -5.33 -13.45
C ILE A 35 0.45 -6.30 -14.32
N LEU A 36 0.73 -7.50 -13.81
CA LEU A 36 1.29 -8.59 -14.63
C LEU A 36 0.37 -8.92 -15.79
N LEU A 37 -0.92 -9.10 -15.52
CA LEU A 37 -1.91 -9.34 -16.55
C LEU A 37 -1.95 -8.18 -17.53
N ARG A 38 -1.99 -6.92 -17.08
CA ARG A 38 -2.10 -5.75 -17.98
C ARG A 38 -0.88 -5.54 -18.88
N ASN A 39 0.32 -5.72 -18.35
CA ASN A 39 1.56 -5.35 -19.04
C ASN A 39 2.32 -6.53 -19.65
N ASN A 40 1.96 -7.77 -19.31
CA ASN A 40 2.66 -9.00 -19.71
C ASN A 40 4.18 -8.90 -19.52
N SER A 41 4.61 -8.29 -18.41
CA SER A 41 6.02 -8.01 -18.14
C SER A 41 6.38 -8.36 -16.71
N LEU A 42 7.09 -9.48 -16.55
CA LEU A 42 7.63 -9.92 -15.27
C LEU A 42 8.58 -8.88 -14.66
N LYS A 43 9.38 -8.19 -15.49
CA LYS A 43 10.31 -7.14 -15.03
C LYS A 43 9.58 -6.01 -14.30
N ARG A 44 8.45 -5.57 -14.85
CA ARG A 44 7.63 -4.51 -14.27
C ARG A 44 6.91 -4.98 -13.01
N GLY A 45 6.41 -6.22 -13.01
CA GLY A 45 5.85 -6.86 -11.82
C GLY A 45 6.86 -6.94 -10.67
N ILE A 46 8.10 -7.36 -10.93
CA ILE A 46 9.17 -7.43 -9.92
C ILE A 46 9.53 -6.03 -9.40
N SER A 47 9.61 -5.02 -10.29
CA SER A 47 9.87 -3.63 -9.89
C SER A 47 8.77 -3.07 -8.97
N ILE A 48 7.52 -3.49 -9.14
CA ILE A 48 6.42 -3.08 -8.27
C ILE A 48 6.54 -3.75 -6.91
N LEU A 49 6.82 -5.05 -6.85
CA LEU A 49 7.03 -5.75 -5.58
C LEU A 49 8.21 -5.16 -4.80
N SER A 50 9.32 -4.85 -5.47
CA SER A 50 10.48 -4.26 -4.79
C SER A 50 10.20 -2.86 -4.27
N THR A 51 9.49 -2.02 -5.03
CA THR A 51 9.13 -0.66 -4.58
C THR A 51 8.13 -0.67 -3.44
N ILE A 52 7.16 -1.58 -3.44
CA ILE A 52 6.24 -1.68 -2.30
C ILE A 52 6.93 -2.30 -1.08
N GLY A 53 7.82 -3.28 -1.26
CA GLY A 53 8.65 -3.81 -0.17
C GLY A 53 9.45 -2.69 0.51
N LEU A 54 10.04 -1.81 -0.29
CA LEU A 54 10.75 -0.62 0.20
C LEU A 54 9.81 0.37 0.89
N LEU A 55 8.62 0.62 0.36
CA LEU A 55 7.60 1.46 1.00
C LEU A 55 7.23 0.94 2.39
N LEU A 56 6.98 -0.37 2.51
CA LEU A 56 6.59 -0.98 3.77
C LEU A 56 7.69 -0.93 4.81
N LEU A 57 8.94 -1.18 4.40
CA LEU A 57 10.09 -1.02 5.28
C LEU A 57 10.23 0.42 5.77
N LEU A 58 10.07 1.41 4.87
CA LEU A 58 10.10 2.81 5.25
C LEU A 58 9.02 3.12 6.28
N VAL A 59 7.75 2.81 6.01
CA VAL A 59 6.65 3.08 6.95
C VAL A 59 6.90 2.39 8.31
N TYR A 60 7.37 1.14 8.30
CA TYR A 60 7.66 0.41 9.53
C TYR A 60 8.70 1.11 10.41
N TYR A 61 9.83 1.50 9.83
CA TYR A 61 10.96 2.05 10.58
C TYR A 61 10.82 3.54 10.88
N THR A 62 10.21 4.32 9.99
CA THR A 62 10.18 5.78 10.12
C THR A 62 8.91 6.31 10.79
N SER A 63 7.84 5.52 10.90
CA SER A 63 6.58 5.98 11.51
C SER A 63 6.73 6.33 12.99
N ASP A 64 7.50 5.56 13.77
CA ASP A 64 7.71 5.83 15.20
C ASP A 64 8.49 7.11 15.43
N LEU A 65 9.61 7.27 14.71
CA LEU A 65 10.43 8.48 14.75
C LEU A 65 9.62 9.71 14.34
N ALA A 66 8.78 9.58 13.31
CA ALA A 66 7.92 10.68 12.87
C ALA A 66 6.85 11.05 13.92
N LYS A 67 6.25 10.06 14.60
CA LYS A 67 5.29 10.28 15.67
C LYS A 67 5.92 10.95 16.89
N GLU A 68 7.08 10.49 17.31
CA GLU A 68 7.83 11.07 18.42
C GLU A 68 8.22 12.52 18.12
N TYR A 69 8.74 12.79 16.91
CA TYR A 69 9.22 14.12 16.54
C TYR A 69 8.09 15.14 16.29
N ILE A 70 6.95 14.70 15.72
CA ILE A 70 5.88 15.61 15.29
C ILE A 70 4.78 15.73 16.35
N ILE A 71 4.45 14.65 17.05
CA ILE A 71 3.32 14.58 17.99
C ILE A 71 3.80 14.42 19.44
N GLY A 72 5.05 13.97 19.67
CA GLY A 72 5.59 13.79 21.02
C GLY A 72 5.02 12.59 21.76
N VAL A 73 4.61 11.54 21.05
CA VAL A 73 3.93 10.36 21.62
C VAL A 73 4.66 9.08 21.22
N GLU A 74 4.95 8.22 22.21
CA GLU A 74 5.46 6.85 21.97
C GLU A 74 4.36 5.97 21.35
N SER A 75 4.73 5.20 20.33
CA SER A 75 3.78 4.46 19.51
C SER A 75 3.37 3.12 20.13
N SER A 76 2.18 2.64 19.78
CA SER A 76 1.75 1.26 20.01
C SER A 76 1.93 0.42 18.72
N GLU A 77 2.33 -0.85 18.84
CA GLU A 77 2.55 -1.78 17.71
C GLU A 77 1.40 -1.79 16.67
N TYR A 78 0.15 -1.77 17.14
CA TYR A 78 -1.03 -1.82 16.27
C TYR A 78 -1.24 -0.56 15.41
N SER A 79 -0.60 0.57 15.73
CA SER A 79 -0.72 1.81 14.96
C SER A 79 0.12 1.76 13.66
N LYS A 80 1.19 0.96 13.63
CA LYS A 80 2.02 0.75 12.42
C LYS A 80 1.27 0.03 11.30
N ALA A 81 0.47 -0.98 11.66
CA ALA A 81 -0.33 -1.74 10.70
C ALA A 81 -1.32 -0.85 9.94
N VAL A 82 -1.87 0.18 10.59
CA VAL A 82 -2.74 1.17 9.95
C VAL A 82 -1.97 1.94 8.89
N GLY A 83 -0.80 2.49 9.23
CA GLY A 83 0.02 3.23 8.28
C GLY A 83 0.45 2.38 7.08
N MET A 84 0.79 1.12 7.31
CA MET A 84 1.09 0.17 6.23
C MET A 84 -0.12 -0.09 5.33
N SER A 85 -1.30 -0.32 5.92
CA SER A 85 -2.51 -0.57 5.15
C SER A 85 -2.89 0.64 4.27
N ALA A 86 -2.79 1.84 4.83
CA ALA A 86 -3.01 3.09 4.09
C ALA A 86 -1.98 3.26 2.97
N ALA A 87 -0.71 2.95 3.23
CA ALA A 87 0.35 3.04 2.22
C ALA A 87 0.13 2.07 1.04
N ILE A 88 -0.24 0.81 1.32
CA ILE A 88 -0.55 -0.19 0.28
C ILE A 88 -1.74 0.26 -0.56
N LEU A 89 -2.80 0.73 0.09
CA LEU A 89 -4.00 1.25 -0.57
C LEU A 89 -3.66 2.41 -1.52
N VAL A 90 -3.04 3.47 -0.99
CA VAL A 90 -2.68 4.66 -1.77
C VAL A 90 -1.74 4.33 -2.91
N PHE A 91 -0.70 3.53 -2.67
CA PHE A 91 0.23 3.12 -3.73
C PHE A 91 -0.48 2.33 -4.83
N SER A 92 -1.35 1.40 -4.45
CA SER A 92 -2.13 0.61 -5.41
C SER A 92 -3.03 1.50 -6.26
N LEU A 93 -3.71 2.48 -5.65
CA LEU A 93 -4.54 3.45 -6.35
C LEU A 93 -3.74 4.27 -7.38
N CYS A 94 -2.54 4.70 -7.00
CA CYS A 94 -1.64 5.40 -7.90
C CYS A 94 -1.25 4.55 -9.12
N LEU A 95 -1.15 3.23 -8.99
CA LEU A 95 -0.84 2.33 -10.12
C LEU A 95 -1.99 2.26 -11.15
N PHE A 96 -3.25 2.28 -10.70
CA PHE A 96 -4.39 2.09 -11.59
C PHE A 96 -4.78 3.34 -12.40
N ARG A 97 -4.44 4.55 -11.94
CA ARG A 97 -4.66 5.83 -12.65
C ARG A 97 -6.09 5.99 -13.23
N SER A 98 -7.13 5.61 -12.48
CA SER A 98 -8.53 5.76 -12.93
C SER A 98 -9.28 6.83 -12.12
N ARG A 99 -10.07 7.65 -12.83
CA ARG A 99 -10.94 8.68 -12.23
C ARG A 99 -12.06 8.08 -11.37
N SER A 100 -12.58 6.90 -11.74
CA SER A 100 -13.59 6.20 -10.95
C SER A 100 -13.03 5.69 -9.63
N LEU A 101 -11.80 5.18 -9.65
CA LEU A 101 -11.11 4.70 -8.47
C LEU A 101 -10.83 5.86 -7.50
N LEU A 102 -10.48 7.03 -8.03
CA LEU A 102 -10.32 8.25 -7.23
C LEU A 102 -11.62 8.65 -6.52
N LEU A 103 -12.77 8.57 -7.20
CA LEU A 103 -14.08 8.82 -6.60
C LEU A 103 -14.44 7.82 -5.50
N ILE A 104 -14.18 6.53 -5.71
CA ILE A 104 -14.43 5.50 -4.69
C ILE A 104 -13.55 5.74 -3.47
N THR A 105 -12.29 6.12 -3.65
CA THR A 105 -11.38 6.41 -2.54
C THR A 105 -11.72 7.68 -1.78
N LEU A 106 -12.27 8.68 -2.48
CA LEU A 106 -12.83 9.86 -1.82
C LEU A 106 -14.03 9.47 -0.95
N LEU A 107 -14.90 8.60 -1.45
CA LEU A 107 -16.05 8.09 -0.71
C LEU A 107 -15.60 7.32 0.55
N GLU A 108 -14.58 6.48 0.42
CA GLU A 108 -13.97 5.75 1.53
C GLU A 108 -13.31 6.68 2.55
N GLY A 109 -12.61 7.71 2.08
CA GLY A 109 -12.05 8.77 2.93
C GLY A 109 -13.13 9.53 3.71
N ILE A 110 -14.27 9.81 3.08
CA ILE A 110 -15.43 10.43 3.74
C ILE A 110 -16.03 9.48 4.79
N LEU A 111 -16.15 8.19 4.49
CA LEU A 111 -16.60 7.17 5.45
C LEU A 111 -15.66 7.07 6.67
N LEU A 112 -14.34 7.09 6.43
CA LEU A 112 -13.34 7.15 7.49
C LEU A 112 -13.45 8.44 8.31
N TYR A 113 -13.76 9.57 7.67
CA TYR A 113 -14.02 10.84 8.35
C TYR A 113 -15.25 10.78 9.27
N PHE A 114 -16.29 10.04 8.90
CA PHE A 114 -17.44 9.81 9.79
C PHE A 114 -17.11 8.88 10.97
N MET A 115 -16.13 8.00 10.81
CA MET A 115 -15.60 7.16 11.91
C MET A 115 -14.59 7.90 12.80
N LEU A 116 -14.17 9.11 12.38
CA LEU A 116 -13.11 9.91 13.00
C LEU A 116 -13.37 10.38 14.45
N PRO A 117 -14.63 10.57 14.93
CA PRO A 117 -14.90 10.81 16.35
C PRO A 117 -14.46 9.66 17.28
N LEU A 118 -14.31 8.44 16.73
CA LEU A 118 -13.84 7.24 17.45
C LEU A 118 -12.32 7.04 17.33
N LEU A 119 -11.64 7.79 16.46
CA LEU A 119 -10.23 7.60 16.11
C LEU A 119 -9.31 8.53 16.92
N LYS A 120 -8.31 7.94 17.57
CA LYS A 120 -7.24 8.70 18.25
C LYS A 120 -6.38 9.45 17.22
N VAL A 121 -5.86 10.62 17.59
CA VAL A 121 -4.96 11.46 16.77
C VAL A 121 -3.79 10.66 16.17
N ILE A 122 -3.26 9.70 16.93
CA ILE A 122 -2.18 8.79 16.51
C ILE A 122 -2.54 8.03 15.23
N ILE A 123 -3.78 7.54 15.13
CA ILE A 123 -4.22 6.71 14.01
C ILE A 123 -4.41 7.57 12.75
N ILE A 124 -4.93 8.79 12.91
CA ILE A 124 -5.05 9.76 11.81
C ILE A 124 -3.66 10.08 11.25
N PHE A 125 -2.69 10.30 12.12
CA PHE A 125 -1.31 10.53 11.71
C PHE A 125 -0.75 9.35 10.91
N ASP A 126 -0.95 8.11 11.36
CA ASP A 126 -0.46 6.93 10.64
C ASP A 126 -1.06 6.78 9.25
N ILE A 127 -2.36 7.04 9.10
CA ILE A 127 -3.04 7.03 7.79
C ILE A 127 -2.42 8.08 6.87
N LEU A 128 -2.27 9.32 7.35
CA LEU A 128 -1.71 10.42 6.56
C LEU A 128 -0.25 10.17 6.21
N TYR A 129 0.55 9.72 7.17
CA TYR A 129 1.97 9.43 6.99
C TYR A 129 2.17 8.33 5.96
N GLY A 130 1.48 7.20 6.10
CA GLY A 130 1.53 6.10 5.14
C GLY A 130 1.10 6.52 3.73
N GLY A 131 0.03 7.32 3.63
CA GLY A 131 -0.46 7.85 2.36
C GLY A 131 0.55 8.78 1.66
N ILE A 132 1.15 9.72 2.39
CA ILE A 132 2.17 10.64 1.84
C ILE A 132 3.39 9.85 1.35
N LEU A 133 3.88 8.91 2.16
CA LEU A 133 5.04 8.10 1.83
C LEU A 133 4.79 7.24 0.58
N ALA A 134 3.58 6.69 0.45
CA ALA A 134 3.17 5.94 -0.74
C ALA A 134 3.23 6.79 -2.01
N VAL A 135 2.77 8.05 -1.96
CA VAL A 135 2.84 8.97 -3.10
C VAL A 135 4.30 9.27 -3.48
N ILE A 136 5.16 9.54 -2.49
CA ILE A 136 6.60 9.80 -2.72
C ILE A 136 7.26 8.59 -3.39
N VAL A 137 7.07 7.39 -2.84
CA VAL A 137 7.64 6.15 -3.38
C VAL A 137 7.06 5.83 -4.76
N TYR A 138 5.79 6.13 -5.01
CA TYR A 138 5.20 6.00 -6.34
C TYR A 138 5.88 6.89 -7.39
N PHE A 139 6.24 8.13 -7.05
CA PHE A 139 7.01 8.98 -7.96
C PHE A 139 8.41 8.41 -8.24
N LEU A 140 9.08 7.86 -7.21
CA LEU A 140 10.34 7.14 -7.40
C LEU A 140 10.18 5.92 -8.31
N PHE A 141 9.09 5.16 -8.15
CA PHE A 141 8.73 4.06 -9.03
C PHE A 141 8.55 4.53 -10.48
N ILE A 142 7.82 5.62 -10.73
CA ILE A 142 7.68 6.17 -12.10
C ILE A 142 9.04 6.52 -12.70
N LEU A 143 9.92 7.16 -11.92
CA LEU A 143 11.26 7.54 -12.39
C LEU A 143 12.11 6.30 -12.75
N LEU A 144 12.02 5.24 -11.96
CA LEU A 144 12.67 3.96 -12.23
C LEU A 144 12.06 3.26 -13.46
N ASP A 145 10.73 3.20 -13.53
CA ASP A 145 9.99 2.57 -14.62
C ASP A 145 10.23 3.28 -15.95
N TYR A 146 10.36 4.62 -15.95
CA TYR A 146 10.70 5.40 -17.14
C TYR A 146 12.11 5.08 -17.66
N LYS A 147 13.08 4.84 -16.76
CA LYS A 147 14.44 4.42 -17.13
C LYS A 147 14.50 2.96 -17.60
N LEU A 148 13.65 2.10 -17.05
CA LEU A 148 13.64 0.66 -17.33
C LEU A 148 12.76 0.28 -18.54
N SER A 149 11.78 1.11 -18.91
CA SER A 149 10.78 0.80 -19.93
C SER A 149 10.90 1.75 -21.13
N SER A 150 11.40 1.24 -22.26
CA SER A 150 11.40 1.93 -23.55
C SER A 150 10.09 1.77 -24.35
N GLN A 151 9.03 1.22 -23.76
CA GLN A 151 7.84 0.83 -24.53
C GLN A 151 6.65 1.75 -24.26
N LYS A 152 6.38 2.63 -25.24
CA LYS A 152 5.13 3.40 -25.34
C LYS A 152 4.07 2.57 -26.07
N ALA A 153 2.85 2.63 -25.51
CA ALA A 153 1.60 1.94 -25.84
C ALA A 153 1.42 0.54 -25.21
N THR A 154 0.54 0.47 -24.20
CA THR A 154 0.13 -0.73 -23.45
C THR A 154 -1.10 -1.45 -24.03
N TRP A 155 -1.57 -1.01 -25.20
CA TRP A 155 -2.88 -1.37 -25.77
C TRP A 155 -2.68 -2.02 -27.13
N ILE A 156 -3.42 -3.11 -27.42
CA ILE A 156 -3.52 -3.68 -28.78
C ILE A 156 -4.56 -2.87 -29.56
N THR A 157 -5.66 -2.51 -28.89
CA THR A 157 -6.78 -1.71 -29.40
C THR A 157 -7.42 -0.94 -28.24
N GLU A 158 -8.35 -0.03 -28.53
CA GLU A 158 -9.11 0.73 -27.51
C GLU A 158 -9.96 -0.15 -26.58
N ARG A 159 -10.13 -1.44 -26.87
CA ARG A 159 -10.92 -2.38 -26.05
C ARG A 159 -10.08 -3.40 -25.29
N TYR A 160 -8.81 -3.59 -25.67
CA TYR A 160 -7.98 -4.68 -25.17
C TYR A 160 -6.54 -4.25 -24.84
N THR A 161 -6.01 -4.78 -23.74
CA THR A 161 -4.60 -4.60 -23.35
C THR A 161 -3.67 -5.46 -24.18
N ARG A 162 -2.36 -5.19 -24.10
CA ARG A 162 -1.30 -5.94 -24.79
C ARG A 162 -1.27 -7.45 -24.52
N SER A 163 -1.88 -7.84 -23.42
CA SER A 163 -2.07 -9.22 -22.97
C SER A 163 -3.38 -9.86 -23.45
N GLY A 164 -4.23 -9.12 -24.17
CA GLY A 164 -5.50 -9.61 -24.69
C GLY A 164 -6.69 -9.49 -23.73
N TYR A 165 -6.51 -8.92 -22.52
CA TYR A 165 -7.63 -8.71 -21.58
C TYR A 165 -8.48 -7.51 -21.96
N ALA A 166 -9.80 -7.62 -21.75
CA ALA A 166 -10.71 -6.51 -21.95
C ALA A 166 -10.49 -5.44 -20.88
N ILE A 167 -10.65 -4.17 -21.25
CA ILE A 167 -10.49 -3.05 -20.31
C ILE A 167 -11.52 -3.11 -19.18
N SER A 168 -12.73 -3.61 -19.47
CA SER A 168 -13.78 -3.86 -18.48
C SER A 168 -13.31 -4.75 -17.33
N ASP A 169 -12.54 -5.78 -17.64
CA ASP A 169 -12.12 -6.79 -16.67
C ASP A 169 -11.06 -6.21 -15.73
N ILE A 170 -10.16 -5.39 -16.27
CA ILE A 170 -9.17 -4.65 -15.48
C ILE A 170 -9.84 -3.63 -14.57
N PHE A 171 -10.91 -3.00 -15.05
CA PHE A 171 -11.70 -2.07 -14.24
C PHE A 171 -12.43 -2.79 -13.11
N PHE A 172 -13.04 -3.94 -13.40
CA PHE A 172 -13.69 -4.80 -12.40
C PHE A 172 -12.70 -5.25 -11.32
N LEU A 173 -11.52 -5.72 -11.73
CA LEU A 173 -10.44 -6.10 -10.81
C LEU A 173 -9.94 -4.93 -9.96
N GLY A 174 -9.86 -3.72 -10.53
CA GLY A 174 -9.54 -2.50 -9.79
C GLY A 174 -10.56 -2.16 -8.71
N ASN A 175 -11.86 -2.39 -8.96
CA ASN A 175 -12.90 -2.18 -7.94
C ASN A 175 -12.83 -3.22 -6.83
N ILE A 176 -12.57 -4.50 -7.15
CA ILE A 176 -12.35 -5.55 -6.14
C ILE A 176 -11.18 -5.17 -5.23
N LEU A 177 -10.09 -4.69 -5.82
CA LEU A 177 -8.91 -4.27 -5.08
C LEU A 177 -9.24 -3.21 -4.03
N ILE A 178 -9.96 -2.17 -4.43
CA ILE A 178 -10.37 -1.09 -3.52
C ILE A 178 -11.22 -1.65 -2.38
N LEU A 179 -12.25 -2.42 -2.72
CA LEU A 179 -13.15 -3.00 -1.74
C LEU A 179 -12.41 -3.88 -0.73
N THR A 180 -11.47 -4.72 -1.21
CA THR A 180 -10.64 -5.56 -0.32
C THR A 180 -9.73 -4.74 0.58
N GLY A 181 -9.11 -3.69 0.07
CA GLY A 181 -8.25 -2.83 0.87
C GLY A 181 -9.04 -2.00 1.89
N PHE A 182 -10.24 -1.54 1.55
CA PHE A 182 -11.12 -0.84 2.48
C PHE A 182 -11.62 -1.73 3.61
N VAL A 183 -12.08 -2.95 3.29
CA VAL A 183 -12.46 -3.95 4.29
C VAL A 183 -11.29 -4.28 5.21
N GLN A 184 -10.08 -4.41 4.65
CA GLN A 184 -8.86 -4.61 5.43
C GLN A 184 -8.59 -3.43 6.38
N LEU A 185 -8.65 -2.19 5.91
CA LEU A 185 -8.43 -1.01 6.73
C LEU A 185 -9.45 -0.93 7.88
N ILE A 186 -10.73 -1.17 7.60
CA ILE A 186 -11.78 -1.26 8.63
C ILE A 186 -11.46 -2.37 9.63
N GLY A 187 -11.05 -3.55 9.18
CA GLY A 187 -10.70 -4.66 10.06
C GLY A 187 -9.55 -4.33 11.01
N VAL A 188 -8.52 -3.62 10.52
CA VAL A 188 -7.40 -3.15 11.35
C VAL A 188 -7.89 -2.11 12.38
N LEU A 189 -8.70 -1.15 11.93
CA LEU A 189 -9.27 -0.11 12.80
C LEU A 189 -10.20 -0.70 13.88
N TRP A 190 -10.99 -1.70 13.54
CA TRP A 190 -11.89 -2.37 14.47
C TRP A 190 -11.09 -3.11 15.56
N LYS A 191 -10.05 -3.86 15.18
CA LYS A 191 -9.14 -4.53 16.12
C LYS A 191 -8.46 -3.55 17.09
N LEU A 192 -8.16 -2.34 16.63
CA LEU A 192 -7.60 -1.25 17.45
C LEU A 192 -8.61 -0.64 18.44
N SER A 193 -9.90 -0.71 18.14
CA SER A 193 -10.95 -0.13 19.00
C SER A 193 -11.27 -0.96 20.25
N GLY A 194 -10.69 -2.16 20.38
CA GLY A 194 -10.81 -3.00 21.59
C GLY A 194 -12.11 -3.80 21.68
N PHE A 195 -12.81 -3.98 20.56
CA PHE A 195 -13.96 -4.90 20.43
C PHE A 195 -13.55 -6.25 19.84
#